data_AF-A0A7X6V0J0-F1
#
_entry.id   AF-A0A7X6V0J0-F1
#
_cell.length_a   1.000
_cell.length_b   1.000
_cell.length_c   1.000
_cell.angle_alpha   90.00
_cell.angle_beta   90.00
_cell.angle_gamma   90.00
#
_symmetry.space_group_name_H-M   'P 1'
#
loop_
_entity.id
_entity.type
_entity.pdbx_description
1 polymer ?
#
loop_
_entity_poly.entity_id
_entity_poly.type
_entity_poly.pdbx_seq_one_letter_code
_entity_poly.pdbx_strand_id
1 'polypeptide(L)'
;MNPKDLEQLLLLEQSGELTPQQQRRLEAGLAAAPAARQLRRELQGLARAIPEPSTGPAPDATEKILARLAANRPAPAHNWFPTLAAAAALALLLGSYALHSSRSLDAGTGRAQATQSAMLDADEWTDPLEQEFADLENLFRVMAEQPLFDLADL
;
A
#
# COMPACT_ATOMS: atom_id res chain seq x y z
N MET A 1 22.82 -30.26 -31.69
CA MET A 1 21.83 -29.69 -30.76
C MET A 1 20.71 -30.70 -30.63
N ASN A 2 20.18 -30.92 -29.43
CA ASN A 2 19.08 -31.87 -29.24
C ASN A 2 17.80 -31.27 -29.87
N PRO A 3 16.94 -32.05 -30.56
CA PRO A 3 15.64 -31.57 -31.06
C PRO A 3 14.81 -30.83 -30.00
N LYS A 4 14.80 -31.32 -28.75
CA LYS A 4 14.09 -30.68 -27.64
C LYS A 4 14.59 -29.27 -27.31
N ASP A 5 15.91 -29.05 -27.34
CA ASP A 5 16.50 -27.73 -27.10
C ASP A 5 16.10 -26.76 -28.21
N LEU A 6 15.97 -27.26 -29.44
CA LEU A 6 15.56 -26.48 -30.59
C LEU A 6 14.08 -26.09 -30.51
N GLU A 7 13.21 -27.02 -30.12
CA GLU A 7 11.80 -26.74 -29.85
C GLU A 7 11.61 -25.69 -28.75
N GLN A 8 12.35 -25.80 -27.65
CA GLN A 8 12.31 -24.81 -26.56
C GLN A 8 12.73 -23.41 -27.05
N LEU A 9 13.78 -23.34 -27.88
CA LEU A 9 14.20 -22.08 -28.48
C LEU A 9 13.16 -21.50 -29.45
N LEU A 10 12.43 -22.35 -30.19
CA LEU A 10 11.33 -21.91 -31.06
C LEU A 10 10.16 -21.35 -30.25
N LEU A 11 9.81 -21.95 -29.11
CA LEU A 11 8.75 -21.45 -28.24
C LEU A 11 9.12 -20.09 -27.62
N LEU A 12 10.38 -19.92 -27.19
CA LEU A 12 10.89 -18.64 -26.70
C LEU A 12 10.87 -17.54 -27.77
N GLU A 13 10.96 -17.94 -29.05
CA GLU A 13 10.88 -16.99 -30.17
C GLU A 13 9.46 -16.45 -30.29
N GLN A 14 8.46 -17.30 -30.05
CA GLN A 14 7.05 -16.90 -30.10
C GLN A 14 6.64 -16.03 -28.92
N SER A 15 7.20 -16.25 -27.73
CA SER A 15 6.95 -15.38 -26.56
C SER A 15 7.72 -14.06 -26.62
N GLY A 16 8.75 -13.95 -27.47
CA GLY A 16 9.61 -12.77 -27.56
C GLY A 16 10.64 -12.67 -26.43
N GLU A 17 10.83 -13.73 -25.65
CA GLU A 17 11.73 -13.78 -24.48
C GLU A 17 13.16 -14.23 -24.85
N LEU A 18 13.49 -14.18 -26.13
CA LEU A 18 14.68 -14.79 -26.68
C LEU A 18 15.89 -13.85 -26.54
N THR A 19 16.93 -14.31 -25.84
CA THR A 19 18.17 -13.52 -25.67
C THR A 19 19.00 -13.51 -26.96
N PRO A 20 19.86 -12.49 -27.19
CA PRO A 20 20.70 -12.42 -28.40
C PRO A 20 21.66 -13.61 -28.58
N GLN A 21 22.03 -14.30 -27.49
CA GLN A 21 22.86 -15.50 -27.54
C GLN A 21 22.04 -16.73 -27.94
N GLN A 22 20.82 -16.85 -27.42
CA GLN A 22 19.88 -17.92 -27.80
C GLN A 22 19.46 -17.78 -29.27
N GLN A 23 19.34 -16.55 -29.78
CA GLN A 23 18.96 -16.33 -31.18
C GLN A 23 20.00 -16.91 -32.14
N ARG A 24 21.28 -16.65 -31.88
CA ARG A 24 22.38 -17.22 -32.66
C ARG A 24 22.41 -18.76 -32.59
N ARG A 25 22.11 -19.34 -31.43
CA ARG A 25 22.01 -20.80 -31.25
C ARG A 25 20.84 -21.39 -32.03
N LEU A 26 19.68 -20.73 -32.00
CA LEU A 26 18.51 -21.11 -32.77
C LEU A 26 18.81 -21.05 -34.27
N GLU A 27 19.41 -19.96 -34.77
CA GLU A 27 19.80 -19.82 -36.17
C GLU A 27 20.77 -20.90 -36.63
N ALA A 28 21.78 -21.22 -35.81
CA ALA A 28 22.70 -22.33 -36.08
C ALA A 28 21.98 -23.70 -36.09
N GLY A 29 21.04 -23.92 -35.15
CA GLY A 29 20.23 -25.14 -35.10
C GLY A 29 19.31 -25.28 -36.31
N LEU A 30 18.68 -24.19 -36.73
CA LEU A 30 17.85 -24.12 -37.93
C LEU A 30 18.68 -24.32 -39.21
N ALA A 31 19.93 -23.82 -39.25
CA ALA A 31 20.83 -24.07 -40.35
C ALA A 31 21.08 -25.58 -40.54
N ALA A 32 21.25 -26.32 -39.44
CA ALA A 32 21.50 -27.77 -39.46
C ALA A 32 20.24 -28.63 -39.72
N ALA A 33 19.03 -28.14 -39.40
CA ALA A 33 17.79 -28.92 -39.47
C ALA A 33 16.71 -28.26 -40.35
N PRO A 34 16.49 -28.73 -41.59
CA PRO A 34 15.48 -28.14 -42.48
C PRO A 34 14.03 -28.36 -41.99
N ALA A 35 13.76 -29.47 -41.31
CA ALA A 35 12.45 -29.75 -40.70
C ALA A 35 12.05 -28.69 -39.66
N ALA A 36 13.01 -28.21 -38.86
CA ALA A 36 12.77 -27.16 -37.88
C ALA A 36 12.45 -25.80 -38.53
N ARG A 37 13.01 -25.51 -39.71
CA ARG A 37 12.64 -24.31 -40.49
C ARG A 37 11.22 -24.38 -41.02
N GLN A 38 10.73 -25.58 -41.32
CA GLN A 38 9.35 -25.78 -41.73
C GLN A 38 8.41 -25.57 -40.53
N LEU A 39 8.71 -26.17 -39.39
CA LEU A 39 7.95 -25.97 -38.15
C LEU A 39 7.87 -24.48 -37.76
N ARG A 40 8.99 -23.75 -37.82
CA ARG A 40 9.01 -22.30 -37.57
C ARG A 40 8.07 -21.52 -38.50
N ARG A 41 8.02 -21.89 -39.79
CA ARG A 41 7.12 -21.24 -40.76
C ARG A 41 5.65 -21.55 -40.49
N GLU A 42 5.33 -22.79 -40.14
CA GLU A 42 3.98 -23.21 -39.77
C GLU A 42 3.51 -22.45 -38.52
N LEU A 43 4.35 -22.37 -37.49
CA LEU A 43 4.11 -21.63 -36.26
C LEU A 43 3.91 -20.12 -36.50
N GLN A 44 4.73 -19.50 -37.35
CA GLN A 44 4.55 -18.10 -37.74
C GLN A 44 3.27 -17.88 -38.56
N GLY A 45 2.88 -18.85 -39.39
CA GLY A 45 1.62 -18.84 -40.12
C GLY A 45 0.42 -18.86 -39.18
N LEU A 46 0.45 -19.71 -38.16
CA LEU A 46 -0.58 -19.77 -37.12
C LEU A 46 -0.66 -18.48 -36.32
N ALA A 47 0.48 -17.92 -35.89
CA ALA A 47 0.51 -16.67 -35.15
C ALA A 47 -0.14 -15.51 -35.93
N ARG A 48 0.09 -15.43 -37.25
CA ARG A 48 -0.53 -14.41 -38.11
C ARG A 48 -2.02 -14.64 -38.37
N ALA A 49 -2.48 -15.88 -38.27
CA ALA A 49 -3.90 -16.22 -38.43
C ALA A 49 -4.73 -15.86 -37.19
N ILE A 50 -4.09 -15.68 -36.04
CA ILE A 50 -4.74 -15.21 -34.82
C ILE A 50 -4.99 -13.70 -34.99
N PRO A 51 -6.25 -13.24 -34.92
CA PRO A 51 -6.55 -11.81 -34.98
C PRO A 51 -5.93 -11.12 -33.77
N GLU A 52 -5.28 -9.97 -34.00
CA GLU A 52 -4.80 -9.09 -32.94
C GLU A 52 -5.93 -8.84 -31.94
N PRO A 53 -5.69 -8.99 -30.62
CA PRO A 53 -6.68 -8.64 -29.62
C PRO A 53 -7.06 -7.17 -29.79
N SER A 54 -8.36 -6.85 -29.68
CA SER A 54 -8.82 -5.47 -29.83
C SER A 54 -8.07 -4.58 -28.84
N THR A 55 -7.27 -3.64 -29.36
CA THR A 55 -6.44 -2.72 -28.58
C THR A 55 -7.23 -1.61 -27.90
N GLY A 56 -8.55 -1.54 -28.15
CA GLY A 56 -9.45 -0.58 -27.54
C GLY A 56 -9.97 -1.06 -26.18
N PRO A 57 -10.14 -0.16 -25.19
CA PRO A 57 -10.94 -0.48 -24.02
C PRO A 57 -12.35 -0.90 -24.46
N ALA A 58 -12.97 -1.81 -23.70
CA ALA A 58 -14.36 -2.18 -23.95
C ALA A 58 -15.24 -0.92 -24.00
N PRO A 59 -16.26 -0.86 -24.86
CA PRO A 59 -17.07 0.36 -25.06
C PRO A 59 -17.74 0.85 -23.77
N ASP A 60 -17.97 -0.05 -22.81
CA ASP A 60 -18.57 0.20 -21.50
C ASP A 60 -17.53 0.41 -20.37
N ALA A 61 -16.24 0.33 -20.67
CA ALA A 61 -15.18 0.43 -19.66
C ALA A 61 -15.19 1.80 -18.98
N THR A 62 -15.36 2.87 -19.75
CA THR A 62 -15.42 4.24 -19.24
C THR A 62 -16.59 4.43 -18.27
N GLU A 63 -17.77 3.91 -18.62
CA GLU A 63 -18.97 4.01 -17.78
C GLU A 63 -18.79 3.22 -16.48
N LYS A 64 -18.21 2.02 -16.55
CA LYS A 64 -17.91 1.18 -15.37
C LYS A 64 -16.88 1.83 -14.43
N ILE A 65 -15.86 2.49 -14.98
CA ILE A 65 -14.85 3.21 -14.20
C ILE A 65 -15.48 4.42 -13.49
N LEU A 66 -16.29 5.21 -14.21
CA LEU A 66 -16.99 6.35 -13.64
C LEU A 66 -17.97 5.93 -12.54
N ALA A 67 -18.71 4.84 -12.74
CA ALA A 67 -19.62 4.30 -11.73
C ALA A 67 -18.87 3.87 -10.45
N ARG A 68 -17.71 3.21 -10.59
CA ARG A 68 -16.86 2.84 -9.44
C ARG A 68 -16.30 4.05 -8.71
N LEU A 69 -15.85 5.08 -9.43
CA LEU A 69 -15.35 6.33 -8.84
C LEU A 69 -16.43 7.08 -8.06
N ALA A 70 -17.66 7.11 -8.59
CA ALA A 70 -18.78 7.75 -7.91
C ALA A 70 -19.20 7.00 -6.62
N ALA A 71 -19.17 5.66 -6.65
CA ALA A 71 -19.50 4.83 -5.49
C ALA A 71 -18.48 4.95 -4.35
N ASN A 72 -17.21 5.25 -4.67
CA ASN A 72 -16.12 5.29 -3.70
C ASN A 72 -15.78 6.71 -3.21
N ARG A 73 -16.70 7.66 -3.40
CA ARG A 73 -16.46 9.05 -2.97
C ARG A 73 -16.60 9.12 -1.45
N PRO A 74 -15.56 9.53 -0.71
CA PRO A 74 -15.66 9.69 0.74
C PRO A 74 -16.74 10.72 1.06
N ALA A 75 -17.56 10.42 2.07
CA ALA A 75 -18.58 11.33 2.56
C ALA A 75 -17.93 12.68 2.92
N PRO A 76 -18.63 13.82 2.71
CA PRO A 76 -18.10 15.11 3.14
C PRO A 76 -17.81 15.04 4.64
N ALA A 77 -16.55 15.29 5.02
CA ALA A 77 -16.14 15.34 6.41
C ALA A 77 -17.03 16.36 7.14
N HIS A 78 -17.69 15.91 8.20
CA HIS A 78 -18.56 16.76 8.99
C HIS A 78 -17.68 17.78 9.74
N ASN A 79 -17.79 19.07 9.42
CA ASN A 79 -16.93 20.11 10.00
C ASN A 79 -17.40 20.46 11.43
N TRP A 80 -16.93 19.71 12.43
CA TRP A 80 -17.18 19.91 13.86
C TRP A 80 -16.26 20.96 14.53
N PHE A 81 -15.24 21.42 13.81
CA PHE A 81 -14.32 22.47 14.25
C PHE A 81 -15.00 23.78 14.74
N PRO A 82 -16.01 24.35 14.05
CA PRO A 82 -16.68 25.56 14.54
C PRO A 82 -17.44 25.33 15.85
N THR A 83 -18.04 24.15 16.04
CA THR A 83 -18.73 23.81 17.30
C THR A 83 -17.74 23.63 18.45
N LEU A 84 -16.57 23.06 18.19
CA LEU A 84 -15.50 22.93 19.18
C LEU A 84 -14.95 24.30 19.59
N ALA A 85 -14.73 25.20 18.62
CA ALA A 85 -14.25 26.55 18.87
C ALA A 85 -15.25 27.37 19.71
N ALA A 86 -16.55 27.24 19.44
CA ALA A 86 -17.60 27.88 20.23
C ALA A 86 -17.65 27.36 21.68
N ALA A 87 -17.49 26.05 21.88
CA ALA A 87 -17.44 25.45 23.21
C ALA A 87 -16.20 25.92 24.00
N ALA A 88 -15.03 25.98 23.36
CA ALA A 88 -13.80 26.49 23.97
C ALA A 88 -13.92 27.97 24.37
N ALA A 89 -14.54 28.80 23.53
CA ALA A 89 -14.77 30.21 23.84
C ALA A 89 -15.70 30.39 25.05
N LEU A 90 -16.77 29.60 25.15
CA LEU A 90 -17.66 29.61 26.32
C LEU A 90 -16.97 29.13 27.59
N ALA A 91 -16.14 28.09 27.51
CA ALA A 91 -15.36 27.60 28.64
C ALA A 91 -14.36 28.65 29.15
N LEU A 92 -13.67 29.35 28.25
CA LEU A 92 -12.76 30.45 28.60
C LEU A 92 -13.51 31.63 29.22
N LEU A 93 -14.70 31.97 28.70
CA LEU A 93 -15.53 33.04 29.25
C LEU A 93 -15.97 32.70 30.69
N LEU A 94 -16.52 31.51 30.92
CA LEU A 94 -16.92 31.06 32.26
C LEU A 94 -15.73 30.95 33.22
N GLY A 95 -14.60 30.42 32.75
CA GLY A 95 -13.36 30.34 33.52
C GLY A 95 -12.87 31.72 33.96
N SER A 96 -12.88 32.70 33.05
CA SER A 96 -12.46 34.07 33.36
C SER A 96 -13.35 34.75 34.40
N TYR A 97 -14.65 34.44 34.40
CA TYR A 97 -15.62 34.97 35.35
C TYR A 97 -15.47 34.32 36.74
N ALA A 98 -15.27 33.00 36.79
CA ALA A 98 -14.98 32.28 38.02
C ALA A 98 -13.66 32.76 38.66
N LEU A 99 -12.60 32.92 37.86
CA LEU A 99 -11.29 33.41 38.31
C LEU A 99 -11.34 34.85 38.84
N HIS A 100 -12.13 35.74 38.22
CA HIS A 100 -12.35 37.09 38.76
C HIS A 100 -13.09 37.06 40.09
N SER A 101 -14.12 36.20 40.21
CA SER A 101 -14.90 36.04 41.45
C SER A 101 -14.05 35.43 42.58
N SER A 102 -13.12 34.52 42.25
CA SER A 102 -12.21 33.90 43.21
C SER A 102 -11.05 34.81 43.61
N ARG A 103 -10.50 35.63 42.70
CA ARG A 103 -9.43 36.59 43.02
C ARG A 103 -9.85 37.69 43.99
N SER A 104 -11.14 38.04 44.04
CA SER A 104 -11.66 38.94 45.07
C SER A 104 -11.64 38.33 46.48
N LEU A 105 -11.53 37.00 46.62
CA LEU A 105 -11.45 36.33 47.93
C LEU A 105 -10.02 35.97 48.38
N ASP A 106 -9.04 35.88 47.48
CA ASP A 106 -7.79 35.17 47.76
C ASP A 106 -6.51 35.95 47.39
N ALA A 107 -6.46 37.24 47.70
CA ALA A 107 -5.28 38.10 47.49
C ALA A 107 -4.08 37.79 48.42
N GLY A 108 -4.03 36.62 49.06
CA GLY A 108 -3.09 36.32 50.14
C GLY A 108 -2.05 35.21 49.93
N THR A 109 -2.28 34.20 49.08
CA THR A 109 -1.56 32.91 49.27
C THR A 109 -1.10 32.18 47.99
N GLY A 110 -1.34 32.71 46.78
CA GLY A 110 -1.14 31.93 45.54
C GLY A 110 0.27 31.90 44.92
N ARG A 111 1.27 32.62 45.44
CA ARG A 111 2.57 32.78 44.74
C ARG A 111 3.57 31.64 44.98
N ALA A 112 3.36 30.80 46.00
CA ALA A 112 4.28 29.71 46.32
C ALA A 112 4.00 28.39 45.57
N GLN A 113 2.80 28.23 44.99
CA GLN A 113 2.38 26.95 44.39
C GLN A 113 2.71 26.83 42.90
N ALA A 114 2.91 27.95 42.19
CA ALA A 114 3.16 27.97 40.75
C ALA A 114 4.57 27.48 40.34
N THR A 115 5.56 27.53 41.24
CA THR A 115 6.93 27.07 40.95
C THR A 115 7.16 25.59 41.18
N GLN A 116 6.25 24.88 41.85
CA GLN A 116 6.40 23.44 42.11
C GLN A 116 5.74 22.58 41.02
N SER A 117 4.67 23.07 40.37
CA SER A 117 4.02 22.36 39.26
C SER A 117 4.78 22.46 37.93
N ALA A 118 5.54 23.54 37.70
CA ALA A 118 6.25 23.73 36.43
C ALA A 118 7.52 22.87 36.25
N MET A 119 7.96 22.14 37.29
CA MET A 119 9.18 21.34 37.26
C MET A 119 8.92 19.83 37.20
N LEU A 120 7.66 19.39 37.24
CA LEU A 120 7.27 17.97 37.14
C LEU A 120 6.69 17.59 35.76
N ASP A 121 6.21 18.56 34.97
CA ASP A 121 5.48 18.26 33.72
C ASP A 121 6.37 18.17 32.46
N ALA A 122 7.69 18.30 32.57
CA ALA A 122 8.59 18.22 31.40
C ALA A 122 9.08 16.80 31.09
N ASP A 123 9.06 15.88 32.07
CA ASP A 123 9.49 14.48 31.93
C ASP A 123 8.32 13.51 31.69
N GLU A 124 7.07 13.99 31.71
CA GLU A 124 5.86 13.17 31.57
C GLU A 124 5.15 13.40 30.22
N TRP A 125 5.91 13.63 29.15
CA TRP A 125 5.39 13.43 27.81
C TRP A 125 5.55 11.96 27.45
N THR A 126 4.70 11.12 28.05
CA THR A 126 4.56 9.73 27.66
C THR A 126 4.02 9.73 26.22
N ASP A 127 4.86 9.37 25.26
CA ASP A 127 4.45 9.26 23.86
C ASP A 127 3.33 8.20 23.79
N PRO A 128 2.07 8.59 23.47
CA PRO A 128 0.97 7.64 23.43
C PRO A 128 1.18 6.55 22.37
N LEU A 129 2.10 6.77 21.42
CA LEU A 129 2.47 5.80 20.41
C LEU A 129 3.46 4.74 20.92
N GLU A 130 4.23 5.00 21.97
CA GLU A 130 5.22 4.04 22.51
C GLU A 130 4.53 2.73 22.94
N GLN A 131 3.33 2.85 23.51
CA GLN A 131 2.54 1.72 23.94
C GLN A 131 1.94 0.95 22.76
N GLU A 132 1.50 1.65 21.71
CA GLU A 132 1.04 1.03 20.46
C GLU A 132 2.19 0.31 19.72
N PHE A 133 3.39 0.89 19.72
CA PHE A 133 4.59 0.27 19.17
C PHE A 133 5.00 -0.98 19.94
N ALA A 134 4.97 -0.94 21.27
CA ALA A 134 5.25 -2.10 22.12
C ALA A 134 4.24 -3.24 21.88
N ASP A 135 2.96 -2.91 21.75
CA ASP A 135 1.91 -3.89 21.44
C ASP A 135 2.09 -4.51 20.05
N LEU A 136 2.48 -3.70 19.05
CA LEU A 136 2.79 -4.19 17.70
C LEU A 136 4.03 -5.10 17.67
N GLU A 137 5.09 -4.75 18.41
CA GLU A 137 6.30 -5.57 18.49
C GLU A 137 6.00 -6.92 19.15
N ASN A 138 5.16 -6.92 20.18
CA ASN A 138 4.72 -8.15 20.85
C ASN A 138 3.84 -9.00 19.93
N LEU A 139 2.94 -8.38 19.15
CA LEU A 139 2.15 -9.07 18.12
C LEU A 139 3.05 -9.73 17.06
N PHE A 140 4.08 -9.01 16.58
CA PHE A 140 5.05 -9.56 15.63
C PHE A 140 5.83 -10.73 16.20
N ARG A 141 6.25 -10.64 17.47
CA ARG A 141 6.95 -11.74 18.15
C ARG A 141 6.05 -12.97 18.29
N VAL A 142 4.79 -12.78 18.68
CA VAL A 142 3.81 -13.87 18.78
C VAL A 142 3.55 -14.51 17.41
N MET A 143 3.45 -13.74 16.33
CA MET A 143 3.30 -14.30 14.97
C MET A 143 4.57 -15.04 14.51
N ALA A 144 5.76 -14.57 14.89
CA ALA A 144 7.02 -15.22 14.53
C ALA A 144 7.27 -16.51 15.33
N GLU A 145 6.75 -16.60 16.56
CA GLU A 145 6.80 -17.79 17.41
C GLU A 145 5.68 -18.79 17.08
N GLN A 146 4.63 -18.37 16.37
CA GLN A 146 3.66 -19.31 15.80
C GLN A 146 4.25 -20.00 14.56
N PRO A 147 4.45 -21.33 14.57
CA PRO A 147 4.77 -22.07 13.36
C PRO A 147 3.54 -22.04 12.45
N LEU A 148 3.48 -21.04 11.55
CA LEU A 148 2.39 -20.89 10.58
C LEU A 148 2.31 -22.05 9.56
N PHE A 149 3.25 -23.00 9.60
CA PHE A 149 3.22 -24.25 8.84
C PHE A 149 3.91 -25.37 9.62
N ASP A 150 3.15 -26.12 10.42
CA ASP A 150 3.51 -27.49 10.76
C ASP A 150 3.22 -28.36 9.51
N LEU A 151 4.16 -28.34 8.56
CA LEU A 151 4.17 -29.17 7.34
C LEU A 151 4.62 -30.61 7.64
N ALA A 152 4.43 -31.10 8.88
CA ALA A 152 4.83 -32.43 9.31
C ALA A 152 3.69 -33.46 9.30
N ASP A 153 2.44 -33.06 9.06
CA ASP A 153 1.27 -33.96 8.99
C ASP A 153 0.60 -33.96 7.58
N LEU A 154 1.41 -34.11 6.52
CA LEU A 154 0.96 -34.52 5.18
C LEU A 154 1.84 -35.65 4.61
#